data_AF-A0A6P8BCZ5-F1
#
_entry.id   AF-A0A6P8BCZ5-F1
#
_cell.length_a   1.000
_cell.length_b   1.000
_cell.length_c   1.000
_cell.angle_alpha   90.00
_cell.angle_beta   90.00
_cell.angle_gamma   90.00
#
_symmetry.space_group_name_H-M   'P 1'
#
loop_
_entity.id
_entity.type
_entity.pdbx_description
1 polymer ?
#
loop_
_entity_poly.entity_id
_entity_poly.type
_entity_poly.pdbx_seq_one_letter_code
_entity_poly.pdbx_strand_id
1 'polypeptide(L)'
;MDNPNDHSIQATIVEKPGLEFQPVESATAEPGAPSELIWGHAPEKKAKRKRIPKRDMLWNDFQNSWRIDMSKYVEDRTRSIGNGLIDYANIFIHYCRVYVLADRYAVTRLMDLSFNKLHHALVGYDLSEPKLNGIVELLRWCYADAVPEKLRQLVAHYASCNAEMLWESEEFQELFEDYGNLGRAVIGSLLLKLD
;
A
#
# COMPACT_ATOMS: atom_id res chain seq x y z
N MET A 1 -51.23 29.47 -0.31
CA MET A 1 -51.01 28.02 -0.45
C MET A 1 -49.91 27.65 0.51
N ASP A 2 -50.30 27.24 1.71
CA ASP A 2 -49.48 26.57 2.70
C ASP A 2 -49.14 25.15 2.21
N ASN A 3 -47.88 24.72 2.39
CA ASN A 3 -47.62 23.40 2.97
C ASN A 3 -46.21 23.36 3.59
N PRO A 4 -46.05 22.80 4.81
CA PRO A 4 -44.82 22.80 5.59
C PRO A 4 -44.07 21.46 5.44
N ASN A 5 -42.78 21.44 5.78
CA ASN A 5 -42.17 20.20 6.25
C ASN A 5 -40.98 20.50 7.18
N ASP A 6 -41.29 20.48 8.48
CA ASP A 6 -40.38 20.43 9.61
C ASP A 6 -40.40 19.00 10.14
N HIS A 7 -39.25 18.34 10.19
CA HIS A 7 -39.11 17.03 10.85
C HIS A 7 -37.89 17.03 11.76
N SER A 8 -38.19 17.44 12.99
CA SER A 8 -37.52 17.12 14.24
C SER A 8 -37.09 15.65 14.34
N ILE A 9 -35.83 15.40 14.72
CA ILE A 9 -35.34 14.09 15.17
C ILE A 9 -35.13 14.18 16.69
N GLN A 10 -35.96 13.46 17.44
CA GLN A 10 -35.75 13.19 18.87
C GLN A 10 -35.04 11.86 19.04
N ALA A 11 -33.95 11.86 19.82
CA ALA A 11 -33.24 10.67 20.25
C ALA A 11 -33.87 10.12 21.53
N THR A 12 -34.26 8.85 21.52
CA THR A 12 -34.81 8.15 22.69
C THR A 12 -33.71 7.33 23.38
N ILE A 13 -33.47 7.67 24.64
CA ILE A 13 -32.67 6.93 25.62
C ILE A 13 -33.52 5.78 26.18
N VAL A 14 -32.94 4.58 26.32
CA VAL A 14 -33.52 3.49 27.12
C VAL A 14 -32.46 2.96 28.07
N GLU A 15 -32.59 3.33 29.35
CA GLU A 15 -31.94 2.69 30.50
C GLU A 15 -32.62 1.35 30.83
N LYS A 16 -31.86 0.41 31.39
CA LYS A 16 -32.38 -0.85 31.95
C LYS A 16 -31.84 -1.00 33.38
N PRO A 17 -32.68 -1.08 34.42
CA PRO A 17 -32.23 -1.21 35.81
C PRO A 17 -32.05 -2.67 36.22
N GLY A 18 -31.21 -2.87 37.23
CA GLY A 18 -30.80 -4.16 37.79
C GLY A 18 -31.77 -4.80 38.79
N LEU A 19 -31.36 -5.95 39.31
CA LEU A 19 -31.90 -6.54 40.53
C LEU A 19 -30.85 -7.44 41.20
N GLU A 20 -31.08 -7.70 42.46
CA GLU A 20 -30.14 -7.70 43.56
C GLU A 20 -30.08 -9.06 44.29
N PHE A 21 -28.91 -9.33 44.90
CA PHE A 21 -28.47 -10.28 45.93
C PHE A 21 -29.30 -11.50 46.45
N GLN A 22 -28.64 -12.69 46.43
CA GLN A 22 -28.29 -13.66 47.52
C GLN A 22 -29.40 -14.24 48.46
N PRO A 23 -29.28 -15.46 49.08
CA PRO A 23 -28.10 -15.94 49.81
C PRO A 23 -27.77 -17.45 49.85
N VAL A 24 -26.62 -17.67 50.49
CA VAL A 24 -25.83 -18.87 50.83
C VAL A 24 -26.57 -19.89 51.73
N GLU A 25 -26.32 -21.19 51.52
CA GLU A 25 -26.48 -22.19 52.58
C GLU A 25 -25.36 -23.26 52.53
N SER A 26 -24.88 -23.61 53.72
CA SER A 26 -23.58 -24.20 54.02
C SER A 26 -23.65 -25.68 54.43
N ALA A 27 -22.66 -26.44 53.94
CA ALA A 27 -21.93 -27.56 54.56
C ALA A 27 -22.67 -28.67 55.36
N THR A 28 -22.47 -29.93 54.93
CA THR A 28 -22.15 -31.03 55.87
C THR A 28 -21.29 -32.14 55.22
N ALA A 29 -20.15 -32.39 55.89
CA ALA A 29 -19.19 -33.51 55.93
C ALA A 29 -19.23 -34.71 54.94
N GLU A 30 -18.09 -35.05 54.34
CA GLU A 30 -17.17 -36.13 54.80
C GLU A 30 -15.92 -36.22 53.88
N PRO A 31 -14.75 -36.70 54.37
CA PRO A 31 -13.44 -36.51 53.76
C PRO A 31 -12.97 -37.75 52.95
N GLY A 32 -12.67 -37.55 51.68
CA GLY A 32 -11.97 -38.54 50.84
C GLY A 32 -10.81 -37.88 50.11
N ALA A 33 -9.59 -38.31 50.42
CA ALA A 33 -8.32 -37.75 49.97
C ALA A 33 -8.21 -37.47 48.46
N PRO A 34 -7.63 -36.32 48.06
CA PRO A 34 -7.07 -36.14 46.72
C PRO A 34 -5.53 -36.09 46.80
N SER A 35 -4.89 -37.18 46.38
CA SER A 35 -3.48 -37.15 45.98
C SER A 35 -3.37 -36.91 44.48
N GLU A 36 -2.28 -36.24 44.12
CA GLU A 36 -1.77 -35.97 42.75
C GLU A 36 -2.32 -34.70 42.07
N LEU A 37 -1.76 -33.57 42.50
CA LEU A 37 -1.63 -32.30 41.77
C LEU A 37 -0.90 -32.54 40.44
N ILE A 38 -1.64 -32.96 39.42
CA ILE A 38 -1.20 -32.92 38.03
C ILE A 38 -1.41 -31.47 37.55
N TRP A 39 -0.32 -30.70 37.51
CA TRP A 39 -0.29 -29.37 36.89
C TRP A 39 -0.59 -29.48 35.40
N GLY A 40 -1.87 -29.48 35.05
CA GLY A 40 -2.35 -29.35 33.69
C GLY A 40 -2.09 -27.93 33.19
N HIS A 41 -1.02 -27.76 32.40
CA HIS A 41 -0.88 -26.60 31.54
C HIS A 41 -2.10 -26.52 30.62
N ALA A 42 -2.91 -25.47 30.81
CA ALA A 42 -3.94 -25.11 29.84
C ALA A 42 -3.24 -24.86 28.48
N PRO A 43 -3.74 -25.40 27.37
CA PRO A 43 -3.15 -25.12 26.07
C PRO A 43 -3.39 -23.64 25.77
N GLU A 44 -2.32 -22.85 25.83
CA GLU A 44 -2.31 -21.50 25.27
C GLU A 44 -2.83 -21.58 23.84
N LYS A 45 -3.95 -20.91 23.60
CA LYS A 45 -4.50 -20.74 22.25
C LYS A 45 -3.47 -19.95 21.45
N LYS A 46 -2.59 -20.65 20.75
CA LYS A 46 -1.62 -20.05 19.82
C LYS A 46 -2.40 -19.16 18.87
N ALA A 47 -2.21 -17.85 19.02
CA ALA A 47 -2.81 -16.86 18.14
C ALA A 47 -2.44 -17.23 16.70
N LYS A 48 -3.46 -17.58 15.90
CA LYS A 48 -3.26 -17.87 14.48
C LYS A 48 -2.68 -16.61 13.85
N ARG A 49 -1.40 -16.63 13.51
CA ARG A 49 -0.77 -15.57 12.71
C ARG A 49 -1.60 -15.41 11.45
N LYS A 50 -2.32 -14.29 11.31
CA LYS A 50 -3.03 -13.96 10.08
C LYS A 50 -1.97 -13.90 8.98
N ARG A 51 -2.07 -14.78 7.98
CA ARG A 51 -1.17 -14.77 6.83
C ARG A 51 -1.41 -13.44 6.11
N ILE A 52 -0.38 -12.60 6.04
CA ILE A 52 -0.43 -11.37 5.27
C ILE A 52 -0.64 -11.77 3.79
N PRO A 53 -1.60 -11.19 3.07
CA PRO A 53 -1.79 -11.41 1.63
C PRO A 53 -0.49 -11.16 0.86
N LYS A 54 -0.22 -11.96 -0.18
CA LYS A 54 1.01 -11.83 -0.99
C LYS A 54 1.18 -10.42 -1.56
N ARG A 55 0.08 -9.82 -2.04
CA ARG A 55 0.04 -8.42 -2.48
C ARG A 55 0.56 -7.46 -1.42
N ASP A 56 0.15 -7.62 -0.16
CA ASP A 56 0.53 -6.71 0.92
C ASP A 56 2.02 -6.86 1.27
N MET A 57 2.58 -8.07 1.16
CA MET A 57 4.02 -8.29 1.29
C MET A 57 4.80 -7.60 0.17
N LEU A 58 4.37 -7.77 -1.09
CA LEU A 58 4.96 -7.12 -2.26
C LEU A 58 4.88 -5.59 -2.16
N TRP A 59 3.74 -5.08 -1.71
CA TRP A 59 3.51 -3.65 -1.58
C TRP A 59 4.36 -3.04 -0.46
N ASN A 60 4.43 -3.70 0.70
CA ASN A 60 5.29 -3.25 1.79
C ASN A 60 6.78 -3.27 1.37
N ASP A 61 7.20 -4.27 0.61
CA ASP A 61 8.55 -4.27 0.01
C ASP A 61 8.73 -3.04 -0.89
N PHE A 62 7.86 -2.84 -1.88
CA PHE A 62 7.91 -1.70 -2.80
C PHE A 62 8.02 -0.34 -2.09
N GLN A 63 7.26 -0.14 -1.00
CA GLN A 63 7.31 1.09 -0.21
C GLN A 63 8.69 1.34 0.43
N ASN A 64 9.45 0.28 0.70
CA ASN A 64 10.71 0.34 1.43
C ASN A 64 11.95 0.20 0.53
N SER A 65 11.93 -0.61 -0.53
CA SER A 65 13.15 -0.93 -1.32
C SER A 65 13.71 0.26 -2.09
N TRP A 66 12.90 1.28 -2.38
CA TRP A 66 13.26 2.39 -3.26
C TRP A 66 13.49 3.72 -2.52
N ARG A 67 13.46 3.70 -1.19
CA ARG A 67 13.67 4.90 -0.37
C ARG A 67 15.09 5.43 -0.57
N ILE A 68 15.18 6.70 -0.97
CA ILE A 68 16.45 7.42 -1.03
C ILE A 68 16.57 8.27 0.22
N ASP A 69 17.70 8.15 0.91
CA ASP A 69 18.04 9.07 1.98
C ASP A 69 18.32 10.46 1.41
N MET A 70 17.35 11.35 1.54
CA MET A 70 17.46 12.74 1.12
C MET A 70 18.10 13.64 2.18
N SER A 71 18.36 13.14 3.39
CA SER A 71 18.95 13.93 4.48
C SER A 71 20.34 14.47 4.11
N LYS A 72 21.09 13.72 3.28
CA LYS A 72 22.37 14.13 2.70
C LYS A 72 22.34 15.39 1.82
N TYR A 73 21.14 15.88 1.46
CA TYR A 73 20.96 17.09 0.65
C TYR A 73 20.36 18.26 1.42
N VAL A 74 20.04 18.08 2.70
CA VAL A 74 19.41 19.10 3.54
C VAL A 74 20.50 19.98 4.15
N GLU A 75 21.04 20.89 3.34
CA GLU A 75 21.51 22.19 3.85
C GLU A 75 20.43 23.21 3.49
N ASP A 76 19.67 23.60 4.52
CA ASP A 76 18.82 24.79 4.64
C ASP A 76 18.10 25.31 3.37
N ARG A 77 16.76 25.32 3.44
CA ARG A 77 15.73 25.84 2.49
C ARG A 77 14.93 24.78 1.73
N THR A 78 14.04 24.08 2.43
CA THR A 78 12.84 23.51 1.81
C THR A 78 11.84 24.63 1.49
N ARG A 79 12.01 25.29 0.34
CA ARG A 79 10.86 25.92 -0.32
C ARG A 79 9.99 24.79 -0.84
N SER A 80 8.88 24.54 -0.15
CA SER A 80 7.72 23.88 -0.73
C SER A 80 7.42 24.59 -2.05
N ILE A 81 7.72 23.94 -3.18
CA ILE A 81 7.15 24.36 -4.46
C ILE A 81 5.70 23.95 -4.34
N GLY A 82 4.86 24.92 -3.98
CA GLY A 82 3.41 24.73 -3.91
C GLY A 82 2.93 24.07 -5.19
N ASN A 83 1.89 23.24 -5.06
CA ASN A 83 1.19 22.54 -6.14
C ASN A 83 0.48 23.55 -7.07
N GLY A 84 1.25 24.45 -7.68
CA GLY A 84 0.80 25.45 -8.62
C GLY A 84 0.65 24.80 -9.98
N LEU A 85 -0.59 24.45 -10.30
CA LEU A 85 -1.10 24.34 -11.67
C LEU A 85 -0.23 23.51 -12.63
N ILE A 86 0.03 22.26 -12.25
CA ILE A 86 0.74 21.35 -13.13
C ILE A 86 -0.28 20.51 -13.91
N ASP A 87 -0.62 21.01 -15.09
CA ASP A 87 -1.39 20.31 -16.12
C ASP A 87 -0.48 19.32 -16.89
N TYR A 88 0.31 18.52 -16.17
CA TYR A 88 1.07 17.44 -16.81
C TYR A 88 0.13 16.25 -16.94
N ALA A 89 -0.28 15.99 -18.19
CA ALA A 89 -1.08 14.84 -18.62
C ALA A 89 -0.62 13.50 -18.01
N ASN A 90 0.64 13.40 -17.57
CA ASN A 90 1.10 12.35 -16.66
C ASN A 90 2.29 12.82 -15.79
N ILE A 91 2.03 13.07 -14.50
CA ILE A 91 3.06 13.53 -13.55
C ILE A 91 4.23 12.53 -13.40
N PHE A 92 3.98 11.23 -13.61
CA PHE A 92 5.02 10.21 -13.54
C PHE A 92 6.04 10.36 -14.66
N ILE A 93 5.56 10.54 -15.89
CA ILE A 93 6.41 10.76 -17.06
C ILE A 93 7.25 12.02 -16.87
N HIS A 94 6.69 13.07 -16.25
CA HIS A 94 7.45 14.27 -15.94
C HIS A 94 8.65 13.96 -15.02
N TYR A 95 8.44 13.24 -13.91
CA TYR A 95 9.55 12.86 -13.02
C TYR A 95 10.57 11.95 -13.72
N CYS A 96 10.12 11.01 -14.56
CA CYS A 96 11.01 10.19 -15.35
C CYS A 96 11.87 11.01 -16.32
N ARG A 97 11.29 11.98 -17.04
CA ARG A 97 12.02 12.87 -17.95
C ARG A 97 13.07 13.69 -17.20
N VAL A 98 12.72 14.23 -16.03
CA VAL A 98 13.69 14.96 -15.19
C VAL A 98 14.81 14.03 -14.73
N TYR A 99 14.50 12.78 -14.37
CA TYR A 99 15.51 11.79 -14.03
C TYR A 99 16.45 11.48 -15.20
N VAL A 100 15.91 11.20 -16.39
CA VAL A 100 16.72 10.92 -17.60
C VAL A 100 17.60 12.11 -17.96
N LEU A 101 17.09 13.32 -17.83
CA LEU A 101 17.86 14.54 -18.04
C LEU A 101 19.00 14.63 -17.02
N ALA A 102 18.70 14.41 -15.75
CA ALA A 102 19.70 14.47 -14.68
C ALA A 102 20.77 13.37 -14.83
N ASP A 103 20.39 12.17 -15.25
CA ASP A 103 21.28 11.05 -15.56
C ASP A 103 22.24 11.40 -16.71
N ARG A 104 21.69 11.94 -17.81
CA ARG A 104 22.47 12.38 -18.98
C ARG A 104 23.54 13.42 -18.62
N TYR A 105 23.24 14.32 -17.69
CA TYR A 105 24.16 15.38 -17.24
C TYR A 105 24.88 15.05 -15.92
N ALA A 106 24.78 13.81 -15.41
CA ALA A 106 25.38 13.36 -14.16
C ALA A 106 25.07 14.26 -12.94
N VAL A 107 23.86 14.82 -12.87
CA VAL A 107 23.40 15.65 -11.75
C VAL A 107 22.74 14.76 -10.69
N THR A 108 23.57 14.06 -9.90
CA THR A 108 23.13 13.03 -8.94
C THR A 108 22.03 13.49 -8.00
N ARG A 109 22.10 14.72 -7.47
CA ARG A 109 21.07 15.25 -6.56
C ARG A 109 19.70 15.38 -7.25
N LEU A 110 19.68 15.77 -8.52
CA LEU A 110 18.44 15.89 -9.28
C LEU A 110 17.90 14.51 -9.69
N MET A 111 18.78 13.55 -9.99
CA MET A 111 18.40 12.15 -10.18
C MET A 111 17.72 11.60 -8.93
N ASP A 112 18.35 11.75 -7.77
CA ASP A 112 17.81 11.25 -6.50
C ASP A 112 16.49 11.91 -6.13
N LEU A 113 16.38 13.23 -6.30
CA LEU A 113 15.15 13.97 -6.04
C LEU A 113 14.00 13.55 -6.96
N SER A 114 14.24 13.47 -8.27
CA SER A 114 13.21 13.10 -9.24
C SER A 114 12.77 11.65 -9.07
N PHE A 115 13.71 10.74 -8.80
CA PHE A 115 13.41 9.35 -8.49
C PHE A 115 12.57 9.21 -7.21
N ASN A 116 12.95 9.91 -6.14
CA ASN A 116 12.20 9.91 -4.89
C ASN A 116 10.77 10.45 -5.09
N LYS A 117 10.62 11.56 -5.82
CA LYS A 117 9.30 12.10 -6.15
C LYS A 117 8.44 11.14 -6.97
N LEU A 118 9.03 10.44 -7.95
CA LEU A 118 8.35 9.41 -8.72
C LEU A 118 7.86 8.27 -7.82
N HIS A 119 8.74 7.72 -6.97
CA HIS A 119 8.37 6.66 -6.03
C HIS A 119 7.24 7.09 -5.09
N HIS A 120 7.34 8.28 -4.49
CA HIS A 120 6.29 8.83 -3.64
C HIS A 120 4.96 9.02 -4.38
N ALA A 121 5.02 9.50 -5.63
CA ALA A 121 3.82 9.66 -6.45
C ALA A 121 3.17 8.30 -6.75
N LEU A 122 3.96 7.26 -7.05
CA LEU A 122 3.46 5.90 -7.29
C LEU A 122 2.86 5.28 -6.02
N VAL A 123 3.49 5.49 -4.86
CA VAL A 123 2.96 5.00 -3.58
C VAL A 123 1.63 5.69 -3.21
N GLY A 124 1.51 6.99 -3.51
CA GLY A 124 0.28 7.75 -3.29
C GLY A 124 -0.78 7.60 -4.38
N TYR A 125 -0.51 6.79 -5.41
CA TYR A 125 -1.42 6.65 -6.55
C TYR A 125 -2.58 5.70 -6.25
N ASP A 126 -3.78 6.16 -6.56
CA ASP A 126 -5.01 5.38 -6.47
C ASP A 126 -5.34 4.76 -7.82
N LEU A 127 -5.54 3.44 -7.86
CA LEU A 127 -5.71 2.63 -9.07
C LEU A 127 -7.18 2.47 -9.51
N SER A 128 -8.04 3.46 -9.23
CA SER A 128 -9.41 3.45 -9.77
C SER A 128 -9.40 3.51 -11.32
N GLU A 129 -10.34 2.83 -11.98
CA GLU A 129 -10.38 2.63 -13.45
C GLU A 129 -9.98 3.85 -14.34
N PRO A 130 -10.46 5.10 -14.13
CA PRO A 130 -10.05 6.23 -14.97
C PRO A 130 -8.57 6.64 -14.78
N LYS A 131 -7.90 6.14 -13.75
CA LYS A 131 -6.51 6.42 -13.41
C LYS A 131 -5.56 5.33 -13.92
N LEU A 132 -6.02 4.12 -14.23
CA LEU A 132 -5.12 3.05 -14.72
C LEU A 132 -4.32 3.45 -15.97
N ASN A 133 -4.92 4.27 -16.85
CA ASN A 133 -4.27 4.80 -18.05
C ASN A 133 -2.94 5.51 -17.75
N GLY A 134 -2.83 6.23 -16.64
CA GLY A 134 -1.59 6.93 -16.28
C GLY A 134 -0.42 5.98 -15.99
N ILE A 135 -0.68 4.79 -15.46
CA ILE A 135 0.35 3.77 -15.22
C ILE A 135 0.70 3.04 -16.50
N VAL A 136 -0.29 2.72 -17.34
CA VAL A 136 -0.05 2.07 -18.63
C VAL A 136 0.81 2.97 -19.53
N GLU A 137 0.49 4.26 -19.60
CA GLU A 137 1.28 5.24 -20.36
C GLU A 137 2.71 5.38 -19.81
N LEU A 138 2.87 5.36 -18.48
CA LEU A 138 4.19 5.36 -17.85
C LEU A 138 5.02 4.13 -18.23
N LEU A 139 4.41 2.95 -18.19
CA LEU A 139 5.08 1.70 -18.56
C LEU A 139 5.45 1.70 -20.04
N ARG A 140 4.52 2.10 -20.92
CA ARG A 140 4.79 2.27 -22.36
C ARG A 140 5.97 3.19 -22.59
N TRP A 141 5.99 4.34 -21.93
CA TRP A 141 7.10 5.28 -22.04
C TRP A 141 8.43 4.67 -21.56
N CYS A 142 8.44 4.01 -20.40
CA CYS A 142 9.66 3.42 -19.82
C CYS A 142 10.26 2.27 -20.65
N TYR A 143 9.43 1.56 -21.42
CA TYR A 143 9.84 0.39 -22.20
C TYR A 143 9.99 0.66 -23.70
N ALA A 144 9.38 1.73 -24.22
CA ALA A 144 9.57 2.20 -25.59
C ALA A 144 10.91 2.94 -25.78
N ASP A 145 11.30 3.76 -24.80
CA ASP A 145 12.50 4.60 -24.89
C ASP A 145 13.73 3.97 -24.20
N ALA A 146 14.92 4.46 -24.54
CA ALA A 146 16.18 4.13 -23.86
C ALA A 146 16.25 4.78 -22.46
N VAL A 147 15.39 4.31 -21.55
CA VAL A 147 15.31 4.78 -20.16
C VAL A 147 16.37 4.05 -19.30
N PRO A 148 16.96 4.69 -18.28
CA PRO A 148 17.84 4.03 -17.33
C PRO A 148 17.18 2.82 -16.66
N GLU A 149 17.94 1.73 -16.50
CA GLU A 149 17.44 0.46 -15.97
C GLU A 149 16.79 0.60 -14.59
N LYS A 150 17.33 1.48 -13.74
CA LYS A 150 16.79 1.74 -12.39
C LYS A 150 15.33 2.21 -12.44
N LEU A 151 14.94 3.02 -13.43
CA LEU A 151 13.55 3.45 -13.60
C LEU A 151 12.67 2.31 -14.08
N ARG A 152 13.14 1.51 -15.05
CA ARG A 152 12.41 0.33 -15.54
C ARG A 152 12.10 -0.65 -14.41
N GLN A 153 13.07 -0.90 -13.53
CA GLN A 153 12.89 -1.77 -12.38
C GLN A 153 11.91 -1.20 -11.36
N LEU A 154 11.94 0.12 -11.11
CA LEU A 154 10.97 0.78 -10.23
C LEU A 154 9.54 0.57 -10.72
N VAL A 155 9.27 0.88 -11.99
CA VAL A 155 7.91 0.76 -12.55
C VAL A 155 7.47 -0.68 -12.72
N ALA A 156 8.39 -1.61 -13.03
CA ALA A 156 8.09 -3.04 -13.07
C ALA A 156 7.76 -3.61 -11.69
N HIS A 157 8.48 -3.17 -10.66
CA HIS A 157 8.19 -3.54 -9.28
C HIS A 157 6.79 -3.02 -8.90
N TYR A 158 6.47 -1.76 -9.18
CA TYR A 158 5.12 -1.23 -8.96
C TYR A 158 4.04 -2.06 -9.68
N ALA A 159 4.27 -2.37 -10.96
CA ALA A 159 3.35 -3.18 -11.75
C ALA A 159 3.18 -4.59 -11.16
N SER A 160 4.25 -5.21 -10.65
CA SER A 160 4.17 -6.51 -9.99
C SER A 160 3.31 -6.50 -8.73
N CYS A 161 3.34 -5.43 -7.94
CA CYS A 161 2.50 -5.31 -6.74
C CYS A 161 1.00 -5.16 -7.08
N ASN A 162 0.70 -4.66 -8.27
CA ASN A 162 -0.65 -4.34 -8.72
C ASN A 162 -1.06 -5.13 -9.96
N ALA A 163 -0.39 -6.26 -10.22
CA ALA A 163 -0.53 -7.02 -11.46
C ALA A 163 -1.97 -7.50 -11.67
N GLU A 164 -2.65 -7.92 -10.60
CA GLU A 164 -4.05 -8.35 -10.65
C GLU A 164 -4.98 -7.23 -11.17
N MET A 165 -4.83 -6.01 -10.68
CA MET A 165 -5.64 -4.86 -11.10
C MET A 165 -5.24 -4.36 -12.49
N LEU A 166 -3.94 -4.35 -12.80
CA LEU A 166 -3.46 -3.91 -14.11
C LEU A 166 -3.86 -4.88 -15.22
N TRP A 167 -3.94 -6.18 -14.92
CA TRP A 167 -4.32 -7.20 -15.90
C TRP A 167 -5.77 -7.09 -16.36
N GLU A 168 -6.64 -6.35 -15.66
CA GLU A 168 -8.02 -6.09 -16.08
C GLU A 168 -8.10 -5.09 -17.26
N SER A 169 -7.04 -4.31 -17.51
CA SER A 169 -6.94 -3.37 -18.63
C SER A 169 -6.42 -4.05 -19.90
N GLU A 170 -7.18 -3.89 -21.00
CA GLU A 170 -6.77 -4.39 -22.32
C GLU A 170 -5.49 -3.70 -22.79
N GLU A 171 -5.34 -2.40 -22.51
CA GLU A 171 -4.15 -1.62 -22.88
C GLU A 171 -2.89 -2.13 -22.17
N PHE A 172 -3.02 -2.64 -20.95
CA PHE A 172 -1.91 -3.28 -20.24
C PHE A 172 -1.56 -4.65 -20.81
N GLN A 173 -2.56 -5.43 -21.25
CA GLN A 173 -2.33 -6.72 -21.91
C GLN A 173 -1.61 -6.53 -23.24
N GLU A 174 -2.06 -5.59 -24.08
CA GLU A 174 -1.36 -5.20 -25.31
C GLU A 174 0.09 -4.80 -25.04
N LEU A 175 0.32 -4.03 -23.97
CA LEU A 175 1.67 -3.61 -23.58
C LEU A 175 2.58 -4.80 -23.23
N PHE A 176 2.03 -5.85 -22.62
CA PHE A 176 2.77 -7.07 -22.32
C PHE A 176 3.19 -7.84 -23.58
N GLU A 177 2.36 -7.80 -24.62
CA GLU A 177 2.65 -8.40 -25.92
C GLU A 177 3.70 -7.60 -26.70
N ASP A 178 3.57 -6.27 -26.70
CA ASP A 178 4.50 -5.35 -27.38
C ASP A 178 5.91 -5.39 -26.77
N TYR A 179 6.00 -5.50 -25.44
CA TYR A 179 7.25 -5.37 -24.69
C TYR A 179 7.55 -6.63 -23.87
N GLY A 180 8.06 -7.69 -24.52
CA GLY A 180 8.41 -8.94 -23.82
C GLY A 180 9.44 -8.78 -22.68
N ASN A 181 10.26 -7.73 -22.71
CA ASN A 181 11.15 -7.35 -21.60
C ASN A 181 10.39 -6.82 -20.37
N LEU A 182 9.24 -6.15 -20.55
CA LEU A 182 8.33 -5.77 -19.47
C LEU A 182 7.77 -7.01 -18.80
N GLY A 183 7.25 -7.96 -19.58
CA GLY A 183 6.73 -9.23 -19.06
C GLY A 183 7.76 -9.97 -18.22
N ARG A 184 9.00 -10.09 -18.73
CA ARG A 184 10.12 -10.69 -17.98
C ARG A 184 10.43 -9.94 -16.69
N ALA A 185 10.42 -8.61 -16.69
CA ALA A 185 10.71 -7.81 -15.51
C ALA A 185 9.62 -7.94 -14.44
N VAL A 186 8.34 -7.91 -14.83
CA VAL A 186 7.21 -8.05 -13.90
C VAL A 186 7.15 -9.47 -13.34
N ILE A 187 7.24 -10.49 -14.19
CA ILE A 187 7.25 -11.90 -13.74
C ILE A 187 8.48 -12.17 -12.86
N GLY A 188 9.65 -11.65 -13.23
CA GLY A 188 10.86 -11.76 -12.40
C GLY A 188 10.68 -11.13 -11.03
N SER A 189 10.07 -9.94 -10.96
CA SER A 189 9.78 -9.26 -9.68
C SER A 189 8.76 -10.04 -8.84
N LEU A 190 7.76 -10.67 -9.47
CA LEU A 190 6.81 -11.55 -8.79
C LEU A 190 7.52 -12.78 -8.22
N LEU A 191 8.28 -13.51 -9.04
CA LEU A 191 8.92 -14.77 -8.66
C LEU A 191 9.97 -14.61 -7.57
N LEU A 192 10.81 -13.56 -7.63
CA LEU A 192 11.84 -13.28 -6.62
C LEU A 192 11.27 -13.04 -5.21
N LYS A 193 9.95 -12.89 -5.08
CA LYS A 193 9.27 -12.56 -3.83
C LYS A 193 8.27 -13.63 -3.39
N LEU A 194 8.25 -14.77 -4.09
CA LEU A 194 7.53 -15.97 -3.67
C LEU A 194 8.40 -16.98 -2.91
N ASP A 195 9.73 -16.84 -2.96
CA ASP A 195 10.71 -17.60 -2.16
C ASP A 195 10.89 -17.01 -0.75
#